data_AF-A0A378WLN2-F1
#
_entry.id   AF-A0A378WLN2-F1
#
_cell.length_a   1.000
_cell.length_b   1.000
_cell.length_c   1.000
_cell.angle_alpha   90.00
_cell.angle_beta   90.00
_cell.angle_gamma   90.00
#
_symmetry.space_group_name_H-M   'P 1'
#
loop_
_entity.id
_entity.type
_entity.pdbx_description
1 polymer ?
#
loop_
_entity_poly.entity_id
_entity_poly.type
_entity_poly.pdbx_seq_one_letter_code
_entity_poly.pdbx_strand_id
1 'polypeptide(L)'
;MKFADSHTAICFADFFYRGSLIDRVTYVTVDSGRANLPWPREYDGLRADRYDTAVARLVHALGDASEDFDTYFQRAGFVLGLI
;
A
#
# COMPACT_ATOMS: atom_id res chain seq x y z
N MET A 1 -7.70 -2.93 13.51
CA MET A 1 -6.89 -1.82 12.99
C MET A 1 -7.72 -0.55 13.12
N LYS A 2 -7.23 0.50 13.78
CA LYS A 2 -7.97 1.76 13.92
C LYS A 2 -7.14 2.86 13.30
N PHE A 3 -7.45 3.19 12.05
CA PHE A 3 -6.96 4.38 11.37
C PHE A 3 -7.48 5.63 12.09
N ALA A 4 -6.75 6.74 11.99
CA ALA A 4 -7.18 7.99 12.62
C ALA A 4 -8.46 8.52 11.96
N ASP A 5 -8.62 8.26 10.66
CA ASP A 5 -9.83 8.51 9.87
C ASP A 5 -10.32 7.18 9.24
N SER A 6 -11.63 6.99 9.17
CA SER A 6 -12.26 5.82 8.55
C SER A 6 -12.29 5.87 7.02
N HIS A 7 -11.90 6.98 6.40
CA HIS A 7 -11.79 7.08 4.95
C HIS A 7 -10.57 6.33 4.43
N THR A 8 -10.85 5.15 3.89
CA THR A 8 -9.91 4.34 3.13
C THR A 8 -10.44 4.17 1.72
N ALA A 9 -9.57 4.29 0.72
CA ALA A 9 -9.90 3.96 -0.66
C ALA A 9 -8.97 2.87 -1.19
N ILE A 10 -9.54 1.95 -1.96
CA ILE A 10 -8.80 0.92 -2.70
C ILE A 10 -8.39 1.53 -4.03
N CYS A 11 -7.11 1.40 -4.36
CA CYS A 11 -6.51 1.98 -5.55
C CYS A 11 -5.70 0.93 -6.33
N PHE A 12 -5.41 1.23 -7.59
CA PHE A 12 -4.61 0.38 -8.48
C PHE A 12 -3.36 1.12 -8.95
N ALA A 13 -2.22 0.43 -8.92
CA ALA A 13 -1.00 0.82 -9.61
C ALA A 13 -0.86 -0.05 -10.86
N ASP A 14 -1.10 0.57 -12.02
CA ASP A 14 -1.08 -0.11 -13.31
C ASP A 14 0.25 0.10 -14.03
N PHE A 15 0.90 -1.02 -14.38
CA PHE A 15 2.14 -1.01 -15.14
C PHE A 15 1.85 -1.32 -16.61
N PHE A 16 2.18 -0.37 -17.47
CA PHE A 16 2.00 -0.50 -18.92
C PHE A 16 3.34 -0.67 -19.63
N TYR A 17 3.41 -1.57 -20.60
CA TYR A 17 4.53 -1.72 -21.51
C TYR A 17 4.03 -1.84 -22.95
N ARG A 18 4.54 -0.99 -23.85
CA ARG A 18 4.12 -0.91 -25.26
C ARG A 18 2.60 -0.77 -25.45
N GLY A 19 1.95 0.00 -24.57
CA GLY A 19 0.51 0.24 -24.61
C GLY A 19 -0.36 -0.89 -24.03
N SER A 20 0.25 -1.99 -23.58
CA SER A 20 -0.47 -3.09 -22.93
C SER A 20 -0.30 -3.01 -21.41
N LEU A 21 -1.38 -3.26 -20.66
CA LEU A 21 -1.33 -3.49 -19.22
C LEU A 21 -0.61 -4.83 -18.99
N ILE A 22 0.55 -4.78 -18.35
CA ILE A 22 1.35 -5.98 -18.07
C ILE A 22 1.27 -6.44 -16.61
N ASP A 23 0.91 -5.53 -15.70
CA ASP A 23 0.73 -5.84 -14.29
C ASP A 23 -0.20 -4.81 -13.62
N ARG A 24 -0.91 -5.23 -12.58
CA ARG A 24 -1.77 -4.40 -11.73
C ARG A 24 -1.59 -4.80 -10.28
N VAL A 25 -1.14 -3.85 -9.46
CA VAL A 25 -1.00 -4.03 -8.02
C VAL A 25 -2.09 -3.24 -7.29
N THR A 26 -2.77 -3.90 -6.35
CA THR A 26 -3.77 -3.25 -5.49
C THR A 26 -3.07 -2.67 -4.26
N TYR A 27 -3.42 -1.44 -3.91
CA TYR A 27 -2.97 -0.79 -2.68
C TYR A 27 -4.13 -0.02 -2.05
N VAL A 28 -3.95 0.44 -0.82
CA VAL A 28 -4.93 1.28 -0.11
C VAL A 28 -4.32 2.62 0.21
N THR A 29 -5.09 3.67 -0.03
CA THR A 29 -4.82 4.98 0.55
C THR A 29 -5.67 5.14 1.81
N VAL A 30 -5.04 5.56 2.90
CA VAL A 30 -5.63 5.62 4.24
C VAL A 30 -5.46 7.00 4.84
N ASP A 31 -6.23 7.29 5.89
CA ASP A 31 -6.20 8.56 6.61
C ASP A 31 -6.34 9.78 5.68
N SER A 32 -7.29 9.74 4.73
CA SER A 32 -7.52 10.83 3.77
C SER A 32 -6.28 11.17 2.92
N GLY A 33 -5.50 10.16 2.52
CA GLY A 33 -4.35 10.33 1.61
C GLY A 33 -3.01 10.47 2.31
N ARG A 34 -2.94 10.39 3.65
CA ARG A 34 -1.69 10.53 4.40
C ARG A 34 -0.71 9.38 4.20
N ALA A 35 -1.20 8.19 3.88
CA ALA A 35 -0.38 7.03 3.61
C ALA A 35 -0.97 6.15 2.51
N ASN A 36 -0.08 5.51 1.75
CA ASN A 36 -0.41 4.48 0.78
C ASN A 36 0.23 3.18 1.29
N LEU A 37 -0.56 2.14 1.52
CA LEU A 37 -0.11 0.88 2.10
C LEU A 37 -0.46 -0.28 1.17
N PRO A 38 0.29 -1.40 1.21
CA PRO A 38 -0.05 -2.55 0.39
C PRO A 38 -1.38 -3.17 0.79
N TRP A 39 -2.03 -3.84 -0.17
CA TRP A 39 -3.21 -4.65 0.13
C TRP A 39 -2.80 -5.92 0.90
N PRO A 40 -3.33 -6.15 2.12
CA PRO A 40 -3.01 -7.36 2.87
C PRO A 40 -3.67 -8.58 2.19
N ARG A 41 -2.94 -9.69 2.06
CA ARG A 41 -3.46 -10.92 1.42
C ARG A 41 -4.31 -11.77 2.36
N GLU A 42 -4.14 -11.61 3.67
CA GLU A 42 -4.86 -12.36 4.69
C GLU A 42 -5.76 -11.43 5.50
N TYR A 43 -6.96 -11.91 5.82
CA TYR A 43 -7.89 -11.18 6.69
C TYR A 43 -7.44 -11.21 8.17
N ASP A 44 -6.69 -12.25 8.55
CA ASP A 44 -6.26 -12.53 9.93
C ASP A 44 -4.80 -12.12 10.22
N GLY A 45 -4.26 -11.20 9.41
CA GLY A 45 -2.93 -10.64 9.58
C GLY A 45 -2.61 -9.64 8.48
N LEU A 46 -1.97 -8.52 8.82
CA LEU A 46 -1.54 -7.51 7.85
C LEU A 46 -0.24 -7.93 7.16
N ARG A 47 -0.21 -9.17 6.65
CA ARG A 47 0.92 -9.71 5.91
C ARG A 47 0.82 -9.26 4.46
N ALA A 48 1.81 -8.52 4.02
CA ALA A 48 1.90 -8.04 2.65
C ALA A 48 3.05 -8.72 1.91
N ASP A 49 2.85 -9.00 0.63
CA ASP A 49 3.90 -9.50 -0.24
C ASP A 49 5.01 -8.45 -0.42
N ARG A 50 6.25 -8.89 -0.60
CA ARG A 50 7.41 -7.99 -0.76
C ARG A 50 7.27 -7.10 -1.99
N TYR A 51 6.77 -7.64 -3.11
CA TYR A 51 6.53 -6.89 -4.33
C TYR A 51 5.43 -5.85 -4.13
N ASP A 52 4.28 -6.27 -3.58
CA ASP A 52 3.15 -5.37 -3.30
C ASP A 52 3.56 -4.23 -2.35
N THR A 53 4.38 -4.54 -1.34
CA THR A 53 4.94 -3.56 -0.39
C THR A 53 5.89 -2.59 -1.09
N ALA A 54 6.78 -3.08 -1.96
CA ALA A 54 7.70 -2.24 -2.71
C ALA A 54 6.97 -1.29 -3.66
N VAL A 55 5.91 -1.77 -4.32
CA VAL A 55 5.07 -0.94 -5.20
C VAL A 55 4.29 0.10 -4.39
N ALA A 56 3.67 -0.27 -3.27
CA ALA A 56 2.98 0.68 -2.40
C ALA A 56 3.93 1.77 -1.87
N ARG A 57 5.15 1.38 -1.48
CA ARG A 57 6.20 2.31 -1.05
C ARG A 57 6.64 3.25 -2.17
N LEU A 58 6.78 2.75 -3.39
CA LEU A 58 7.08 3.57 -4.57
C LEU A 58 5.97 4.60 -4.83
N VAL A 59 4.71 4.15 -4.87
CA VAL A 59 3.54 5.05 -5.06
C VAL A 59 3.46 6.08 -3.94
N HIS A 60 3.71 5.68 -2.69
CA HIS A 60 3.77 6.58 -1.56
C HIS A 60 4.84 7.66 -1.73
N ALA A 61 6.05 7.28 -2.13
CA ALA A 61 7.17 8.21 -2.33
C ALA A 61 6.98 9.15 -3.54
N LEU A 62 6.21 8.74 -4.55
CA LEU A 62 5.90 9.57 -5.73
C LEU A 62 4.71 10.52 -5.49
N GLY A 63 3.87 10.25 -4.49
CA GLY A 63 2.74 11.10 -4.12
C GLY A 63 3.10 12.14 -3.07
N ASP A 64 2.14 13.02 -2.78
CA ASP A 64 2.26 14.03 -1.71
C ASP A 64 1.90 13.46 -0.32
N ALA A 65 2.25 12.20 -0.06
CA ALA A 65 1.96 11.59 1.23
C ALA A 65 2.77 12.31 2.32
N SER A 66 2.10 12.71 3.41
CA SER A 66 2.69 13.59 4.43
C SER A 66 3.45 12.85 5.54
N GLU A 67 3.34 11.52 5.60
CA GLU A 67 3.93 10.67 6.64
C GLU A 67 5.03 9.79 6.06
N ASP A 68 5.99 9.36 6.88
CA ASP A 68 6.99 8.38 6.45
C ASP A 68 6.36 6.98 6.30
N PHE A 69 6.61 6.33 5.16
CA PHE A 69 6.03 5.03 4.83
C PHE A 69 6.37 3.96 5.89
N ASP A 70 7.66 3.78 6.22
CA ASP A 70 8.11 2.66 7.04
C ASP A 70 7.56 2.79 8.47
N THR A 71 7.56 4.02 8.99
CA THR A 71 6.98 4.36 10.30
C THR A 71 5.48 4.06 10.32
N TYR A 72 4.75 4.49 9.29
CA TYR A 72 3.31 4.25 9.23
C TYR A 72 2.99 2.77 9.03
N PHE A 73 3.72 2.07 8.16
CA PHE A 73 3.58 0.63 7.88
C PHE A 73 3.72 -0.20 9.16
N GLN A 74 4.74 0.07 9.97
CA GLN A 74 4.95 -0.59 11.26
C GLN A 74 3.85 -0.23 12.27
N ARG A 75 3.50 1.05 12.41
CA ARG A 75 2.45 1.52 13.32
C ARG A 75 1.08 0.92 13.00
N ALA A 76 0.81 0.74 11.71
CA ALA A 76 -0.38 0.10 11.19
C ALA A 76 -0.46 -1.40 11.51
N GLY A 77 0.67 -2.02 11.88
CA GLY A 77 0.77 -3.44 12.23
C GLY A 77 1.08 -4.35 11.05
N PHE A 78 1.52 -3.80 9.92
CA PHE A 78 1.93 -4.62 8.78
C PHE A 78 3.22 -5.37 9.06
N VAL A 79 3.30 -6.57 8.49
CA VAL A 79 4.50 -7.41 8.51
C VAL A 79 4.81 -7.83 7.09
N LEU A 80 6.09 -7.74 6.70
CA LEU A 80 6.56 -8.26 5.42
C LEU A 80 6.46 -9.78 5.42
N GLY A 81 5.75 -10.34 4.44
CA GLY A 81 5.79 -11.76 4.21
C GLY A 81 7.12 -12.21 3.63
N LEU A 82 7.72 -13.23 4.24
CA LEU A 82 8.67 -14.08 3.53
C LEU A 82 7.89 -14.84 2.47
N ILE A 83 8.38 -14.78 1.22
CA ILE A 83 7.90 -15.53 0.06
C ILE A 83 7.99 -17.02 0.37
#